data_AF-A0A078MTT7-F1
#
_entry.id   AF-A0A078MTT7-F1
#
_cell.length_a   1.000
_cell.length_b   1.000
_cell.length_c   1.000
_cell.angle_alpha   90.00
_cell.angle_beta   90.00
_cell.angle_gamma   90.00
#
_symmetry.space_group_name_H-M   'P 1'
#
loop_
_entity.id
_entity.type
_entity.pdbx_description
1 polymer ?
#
loop_
_entity_poly.entity_id
_entity_poly.type
_entity_poly.pdbx_seq_one_letter_code
_entity_poly.pdbx_strand_id
1 'polypeptide(L)'
;MGMLLLAVAVGLVVGAVVGLVGAGGAIIAVPALVHLVGLPPHQAVPTSLIVVGLSALAAVLPRARTAVDWPLALIVGLAGFPASWAGAWLGRRLDPDVLMLMFAAVMVLAGLRMALAPAGDAAPPVSGSRRTVLGLAVGLAVGFLTGLLGVGGGFLIIPALTLILHLPARRAVGTSLAVIVMNSASGFAAHVPGLALDWRLTALFAGTAVLSSLAATGLAARLDDRVVARAFAAVIFAVAAWVGVTAAAGLASGAAAGPVPDDDAAGTGPVSVGPQRETQGEAPPLTATLAASRLDAGELKIQMTVRNRTGEALVLRSAVLRSVRLAAPAAWTSPRPEGSRLPADGSLSLPIRLDAPNCGRTADEPDPARPDGDGGEPADVELILADGTGRNVRADDVFGDLAELQDAACLRLAADAVAVLSPDPLLEVAPDRRSAVVRVRSMPPAGAPVPGAPPDAGPSGAADSGLTLRQVEETTLLREDPARPWPDGVPIPADRPEVFELGVLPARCDAHALAEDKLGTRIPVQLEVGGRSGTVRLEPAPEFTAAVYAFVREACALRDQCR
;
A
#
# COMPACT_ATOMS: atom_id res chain seq x y z
N MET A 1 -6.84 -7.61 -21.90
CA MET A 1 -8.29 -7.68 -22.26
C MET A 1 -9.12 -8.46 -21.23
N GLY A 2 -8.65 -9.63 -20.77
CA GLY A 2 -9.41 -10.49 -19.83
C GLY A 2 -9.78 -9.82 -18.50
N MET A 3 -8.87 -9.07 -17.89
CA MET A 3 -9.12 -8.37 -16.62
C MET A 3 -10.26 -7.34 -16.70
N LEU A 4 -10.36 -6.61 -17.82
CA LEU A 4 -11.43 -5.63 -18.03
C LEU A 4 -12.79 -6.30 -18.27
N LEU A 5 -12.82 -7.42 -19.00
CA LEU A 5 -14.05 -8.19 -19.21
C LEU A 5 -14.56 -8.80 -17.91
N LEU A 6 -13.65 -9.28 -17.06
CA LEU A 6 -13.99 -9.79 -15.74
C LEU A 6 -14.53 -8.67 -14.83
N ALA A 7 -13.89 -7.49 -14.82
CA ALA A 7 -14.39 -6.33 -14.10
C ALA A 7 -15.78 -5.91 -14.57
N VAL A 8 -16.06 -5.93 -15.88
CA VAL A 8 -17.40 -5.67 -16.44
C VAL A 8 -18.42 -6.70 -15.93
N ALA A 9 -18.09 -8.00 -15.99
CA ALA A 9 -18.99 -9.06 -15.56
C ALA A 9 -19.31 -8.96 -14.05
N VAL A 10 -18.28 -8.74 -13.22
CA VAL A 10 -18.46 -8.53 -11.77
C VAL A 10 -19.26 -7.25 -11.52
N GLY A 11 -19.03 -6.18 -12.28
CA GLY A 11 -19.72 -4.90 -12.13
C GLY A 11 -21.22 -5.03 -12.37
N LEU A 12 -21.58 -5.76 -13.42
CA LEU A 12 -22.97 -6.08 -13.71
C LEU A 12 -23.63 -6.82 -12.54
N VAL A 13 -22.97 -7.85 -11.98
CA VAL A 13 -23.49 -8.62 -10.84
C VAL A 13 -23.63 -7.76 -9.58
N VAL A 14 -22.58 -7.01 -9.22
CA VAL A 14 -22.56 -6.13 -8.05
C VAL A 14 -23.69 -5.11 -8.15
N GLY A 15 -23.80 -4.41 -9.28
CA GLY A 15 -24.85 -3.42 -9.49
C GLY A 15 -26.25 -4.04 -9.49
N ALA A 16 -26.44 -5.22 -10.08
CA ALA A 16 -27.72 -5.91 -10.06
C ALA A 16 -28.17 -6.26 -8.63
N VAL A 17 -27.24 -6.73 -7.78
CA VAL A 17 -27.50 -7.01 -6.37
C VAL A 17 -27.84 -5.72 -5.60
N VAL A 18 -27.08 -4.64 -5.80
CA VAL A 18 -27.36 -3.33 -5.19
C VAL A 18 -28.74 -2.82 -5.60
N GLY A 19 -29.08 -2.88 -6.88
CA GLY A 19 -30.35 -2.37 -7.41
C GLY A 19 -31.57 -3.22 -7.03
N LEU A 20 -31.44 -4.55 -6.96
CA LEU A 20 -32.53 -5.45 -6.60
C LEU A 20 -32.82 -5.44 -5.10
N VAL A 21 -31.75 -5.47 -4.31
CA VAL A 21 -31.82 -5.83 -2.90
C VAL A 21 -31.52 -4.64 -1.98
N GLY A 22 -30.80 -3.62 -2.46
CA GLY A 22 -30.26 -2.54 -1.63
C GLY A 22 -29.19 -3.01 -0.65
N ALA A 23 -28.76 -4.27 -0.77
CA ALA A 23 -27.62 -4.81 -0.08
C ALA A 23 -26.37 -4.16 -0.63
N GLY A 24 -25.51 -3.63 0.25
CA GLY A 24 -24.25 -3.02 -0.16
C GLY A 24 -23.46 -4.04 -0.98
N GLY A 25 -23.33 -3.80 -2.28
CA GLY A 25 -22.66 -4.68 -3.24
C GLY A 25 -21.19 -4.92 -2.89
N ALA A 26 -20.68 -4.19 -1.90
CA ALA A 26 -19.39 -4.35 -1.26
C ALA A 26 -19.13 -5.78 -0.77
N ILE A 27 -20.16 -6.53 -0.33
CA ILE A 27 -20.00 -7.95 0.06
C ILE A 27 -19.34 -8.77 -1.07
N ILE A 28 -19.72 -8.46 -2.31
CA ILE A 28 -19.25 -9.15 -3.51
C ILE A 28 -18.06 -8.40 -4.09
N ALA A 29 -18.12 -7.06 -4.11
CA ALA A 29 -17.14 -6.23 -4.79
C ALA A 29 -15.74 -6.34 -4.19
N VAL A 30 -15.58 -6.34 -2.86
CA VAL A 30 -14.24 -6.43 -2.25
C VAL A 30 -13.58 -7.79 -2.53
N PRO A 31 -14.21 -8.95 -2.20
CA PRO A 31 -13.61 -10.25 -2.50
C PRO A 31 -13.43 -10.50 -4.00
N ALA A 32 -14.34 -10.00 -4.85
CA ALA A 32 -14.18 -10.15 -6.29
C ALA A 32 -12.99 -9.32 -6.83
N LEU A 33 -12.80 -8.09 -6.35
CA LEU A 33 -11.65 -7.29 -6.74
C LEU A 33 -10.33 -7.92 -6.26
N VAL A 34 -10.31 -8.51 -5.05
CA VAL A 34 -9.10 -9.15 -4.52
C VAL A 34 -8.82 -10.50 -5.17
N HIS A 35 -9.79 -11.42 -5.20
CA HIS A 35 -9.55 -12.80 -5.61
C HIS A 35 -9.76 -13.06 -7.10
N LEU A 36 -10.65 -12.32 -7.77
CA LEU A 36 -10.91 -12.51 -9.21
C LEU A 36 -10.08 -11.54 -10.06
N VAL A 37 -10.02 -10.27 -9.67
CA VAL A 37 -9.28 -9.24 -10.41
C VAL A 37 -7.81 -9.17 -9.97
N GLY A 38 -7.48 -9.65 -8.77
CA GLY A 38 -6.09 -9.68 -8.27
C GLY A 38 -5.61 -8.34 -7.72
N LEU A 39 -6.51 -7.41 -7.40
CA LEU A 39 -6.13 -6.14 -6.79
C LEU A 39 -5.73 -6.34 -5.34
N PRO A 40 -4.70 -5.63 -4.86
CA PRO A 40 -4.36 -5.66 -3.45
C PRO A 40 -5.48 -5.03 -2.60
N PRO A 41 -5.73 -5.48 -1.36
CA PRO A 41 -6.83 -5.01 -0.52
C PRO A 41 -6.88 -3.48 -0.35
N HIS A 42 -5.72 -2.83 -0.26
CA HIS A 42 -5.62 -1.37 -0.12
C HIS A 42 -6.14 -0.60 -1.36
N GLN A 43 -6.13 -1.21 -2.55
CA GLN A 43 -6.76 -0.65 -3.76
C GLN A 43 -8.21 -1.13 -3.93
N ALA A 44 -8.48 -2.39 -3.59
CA ALA A 44 -9.80 -3.00 -3.75
C ALA A 44 -10.86 -2.33 -2.87
N VAL A 45 -10.54 -2.01 -1.61
CA VAL A 45 -11.44 -1.34 -0.67
C VAL A 45 -11.92 0.03 -1.19
N PRO A 46 -11.05 1.01 -1.48
CA PRO A 46 -11.50 2.30 -2.00
C PRO A 46 -12.19 2.20 -3.36
N THR A 47 -11.71 1.32 -4.26
CA THR A 47 -12.38 1.05 -5.55
C THR A 47 -13.82 0.59 -5.33
N SER A 48 -14.04 -0.35 -4.40
CA SER A 48 -15.36 -0.87 -4.08
C SER A 48 -16.26 0.21 -3.45
N LEU A 49 -15.72 1.11 -2.62
CA LEU A 49 -16.47 2.18 -1.97
C LEU A 49 -17.01 3.18 -3.00
N ILE A 50 -16.22 3.53 -4.02
CA ILE A 50 -16.68 4.34 -5.15
C ILE A 50 -17.79 3.61 -5.91
N VAL A 51 -17.54 2.38 -6.33
CA VAL A 51 -18.47 1.62 -7.19
C VAL A 51 -19.80 1.38 -6.49
N VAL A 52 -19.75 0.99 -5.21
CA VAL A 52 -20.93 0.74 -4.39
C VAL A 52 -21.63 2.04 -4.04
N GLY A 53 -20.90 3.12 -3.74
CA GLY A 53 -21.48 4.44 -3.50
C GLY A 53 -22.23 4.98 -4.71
N LEU A 54 -21.64 4.92 -5.90
CA LEU A 54 -22.25 5.38 -7.15
C LEU A 54 -23.45 4.51 -7.57
N SER A 55 -23.33 3.19 -7.48
CA SER A 55 -24.44 2.28 -7.79
C SER A 55 -25.59 2.38 -6.79
N ALA A 56 -25.30 2.65 -5.51
CA ALA A 56 -26.32 2.91 -4.48
C ALA A 56 -26.99 4.28 -4.70
N LEU A 57 -26.23 5.30 -5.08
CA LEU A 57 -26.77 6.61 -5.46
C LEU A 57 -27.74 6.48 -6.65
N ALA A 58 -27.34 5.71 -7.67
CA ALA A 58 -28.19 5.41 -8.80
C ALA A 58 -29.46 4.65 -8.39
N ALA A 59 -29.37 3.69 -7.47
CA ALA A 59 -30.52 2.93 -6.97
C ALA A 59 -31.46 3.72 -6.04
N VAL A 60 -30.94 4.69 -5.28
CA VAL A 60 -31.74 5.49 -4.33
C VAL A 60 -32.54 6.57 -5.05
N LEU A 61 -32.00 7.14 -6.14
CA LEU A 61 -32.65 8.22 -6.91
C LEU A 61 -34.12 7.91 -7.28
N PRO A 62 -34.45 6.75 -7.89
CA PRO A 62 -35.85 6.39 -8.19
C PRO A 62 -36.73 6.12 -6.95
N ARG A 63 -36.11 5.80 -5.80
CA ARG A 63 -36.78 5.40 -4.55
C ARG A 63 -36.88 6.53 -3.52
N ALA A 64 -36.19 7.64 -3.74
CA ALA A 64 -35.98 8.75 -2.81
C ALA A 64 -37.28 9.32 -2.23
N ARG A 65 -38.38 9.30 -3.00
CA ARG A 65 -39.68 9.86 -2.59
C ARG A 65 -40.66 8.82 -2.03
N THR A 66 -40.45 7.53 -2.28
CA THR A 66 -41.47 6.48 -2.05
C THR A 66 -41.04 5.44 -1.03
N ALA A 67 -39.73 5.22 -0.85
CA ALA A 67 -39.21 4.14 -0.03
C ALA A 67 -38.07 4.56 0.92
N VAL A 68 -37.67 5.82 0.96
CA VAL A 68 -36.62 6.31 1.88
C VAL A 68 -37.25 6.98 3.11
N ASP A 69 -36.86 6.52 4.29
CA ASP A 69 -37.14 7.21 5.54
C ASP A 69 -35.99 8.18 5.86
N TRP A 70 -36.08 9.41 5.35
CA TRP A 70 -35.02 10.41 5.46
C TRP A 70 -34.60 10.76 6.90
N PRO A 71 -35.51 10.95 7.87
CA PRO A 71 -35.11 11.21 9.25
C PRO A 71 -34.22 10.11 9.80
N LEU A 72 -34.60 8.85 9.56
CA LEU A 72 -33.83 7.72 10.03
C LEU A 72 -32.53 7.52 9.25
N ALA A 73 -32.55 7.71 7.92
CA ALA A 73 -31.35 7.68 7.10
C ALA A 73 -30.31 8.70 7.57
N LEU A 74 -30.74 9.91 7.91
CA LEU A 74 -29.86 10.96 8.44
C LEU A 74 -29.32 10.60 9.83
N ILE A 75 -30.14 10.09 10.74
CA ILE A 75 -29.69 9.67 12.08
C ILE A 75 -28.63 8.57 11.95
N VAL A 76 -28.92 7.52 11.18
CA VAL A 76 -28.02 6.37 11.02
C VAL A 76 -26.76 6.77 10.24
N GLY A 77 -26.90 7.53 9.15
CA GLY A 77 -25.80 7.97 8.31
C GLY A 77 -24.86 8.96 8.99
N LEU A 78 -25.39 9.97 9.69
CA LEU A 78 -24.58 10.95 10.42
C LEU A 78 -23.88 10.34 11.62
N ALA A 79 -24.51 9.38 12.32
CA ALA A 79 -23.83 8.62 13.37
C ALA A 79 -22.75 7.70 12.80
N GLY A 80 -23.00 7.09 11.64
CA GLY A 80 -22.05 6.20 10.97
C GLY A 80 -20.84 6.92 10.38
N PHE A 81 -20.98 8.19 9.98
CA PHE A 81 -19.92 8.99 9.38
C PHE A 81 -18.65 9.07 10.27
N PRO A 82 -18.68 9.61 11.51
CA PRO A 82 -17.49 9.67 12.37
C PRO A 82 -17.05 8.27 12.84
N ALA A 83 -18.00 7.35 13.04
CA ALA A 83 -17.67 5.98 13.43
C ALA A 83 -16.87 5.25 12.35
N SER A 84 -17.14 5.51 11.06
CA SER A 84 -16.39 4.93 9.95
C SER A 84 -14.93 5.39 9.91
N TRP A 85 -14.64 6.62 10.32
CA TRP A 85 -13.27 7.08 10.48
C TRP A 85 -12.54 6.35 11.61
N ALA A 86 -13.20 6.19 12.76
CA ALA A 86 -12.66 5.41 13.87
C ALA A 86 -12.44 3.94 13.50
N GLY A 87 -13.38 3.36 12.74
CA GLY A 87 -13.29 2.01 12.19
C GLY A 87 -12.11 1.86 11.24
N ALA A 88 -11.97 2.77 10.25
CA ALA A 88 -10.85 2.75 9.31
C ALA A 88 -9.50 2.93 10.02
N TRP A 89 -9.47 3.83 11.01
CA TRP A 89 -8.28 4.04 11.86
C TRP A 89 -7.88 2.75 12.60
N LEU A 90 -8.83 2.00 13.16
CA LEU A 90 -8.54 0.72 13.79
C LEU A 90 -8.20 -0.36 12.77
N GLY A 91 -8.91 -0.40 11.65
CA GLY A 91 -8.77 -1.41 10.59
C GLY A 91 -7.37 -1.39 9.98
N ARG A 92 -6.79 -0.20 9.81
CA ARG A 92 -5.39 -0.03 9.38
C ARG A 92 -4.35 -0.58 10.36
N ARG A 93 -4.72 -0.91 11.60
CA ARG A 93 -3.83 -1.54 12.60
C ARG A 93 -4.06 -3.05 12.73
N LEU A 94 -5.03 -3.60 12.04
CA LEU A 94 -5.35 -5.03 12.10
C LEU A 94 -4.77 -5.73 10.88
N ASP A 95 -4.24 -6.93 11.10
CA ASP A 95 -3.77 -7.77 10.01
C ASP A 95 -4.89 -8.00 8.97
N PRO A 96 -4.60 -7.95 7.66
CA PRO A 96 -5.60 -8.16 6.60
C PRO A 96 -6.39 -9.48 6.74
N ASP A 97 -5.73 -10.53 7.22
CA ASP A 97 -6.37 -11.84 7.45
C ASP A 97 -7.36 -11.80 8.62
N VAL A 98 -7.03 -11.06 9.68
CA VAL A 98 -7.96 -10.81 10.79
C VAL A 98 -9.15 -10.00 10.30
N LEU A 99 -8.92 -9.03 9.44
CA LEU A 99 -9.98 -8.22 8.84
C LEU A 99 -10.93 -9.07 7.97
N MET A 100 -10.38 -9.96 7.13
CA MET A 100 -11.14 -10.90 6.32
C MET A 100 -11.90 -11.93 7.18
N LEU A 101 -11.28 -12.42 8.26
CA LEU A 101 -11.94 -13.33 9.20
C LEU A 101 -13.09 -12.64 9.95
N MET A 102 -12.88 -11.40 10.40
CA MET A 102 -13.91 -10.57 11.00
C MET A 102 -15.05 -10.30 10.02
N PHE A 103 -14.74 -9.99 8.76
CA PHE A 103 -15.72 -9.84 7.70
C PHE A 103 -16.56 -11.12 7.49
N ALA A 104 -15.89 -12.27 7.38
CA ALA A 104 -16.55 -13.57 7.25
C ALA A 104 -17.43 -13.91 8.47
N ALA A 105 -16.95 -13.65 9.69
CA ALA A 105 -17.71 -13.88 10.92
C ALA A 105 -18.98 -13.01 10.98
N VAL A 106 -18.86 -11.74 10.61
CA VAL A 106 -19.99 -10.80 10.56
C VAL A 106 -21.00 -11.21 9.49
N MET A 107 -20.55 -11.70 8.34
CA MET A 107 -21.40 -12.26 7.29
C MET A 107 -22.18 -13.50 7.75
N VAL A 108 -21.50 -14.45 8.39
CA VAL A 108 -22.13 -15.66 8.95
C VAL A 108 -23.15 -15.28 10.02
N LEU A 109 -22.79 -14.38 10.94
CA LEU A 109 -23.70 -13.91 11.99
C LEU A 109 -24.95 -13.22 11.40
N ALA A 110 -24.77 -12.38 10.38
CA ALA A 110 -25.87 -11.71 9.69
C ALA A 110 -26.79 -12.71 8.97
N GLY A 111 -26.21 -13.68 8.24
CA GLY A 111 -26.94 -14.73 7.55
C GLY A 111 -27.72 -15.63 8.53
N LEU A 112 -27.08 -16.06 9.62
CA LEU A 112 -27.73 -16.84 10.68
C LEU A 112 -28.86 -16.07 11.34
N ARG A 113 -28.67 -14.78 11.67
CA ARG A 113 -29.74 -13.97 12.26
C ARG A 113 -30.93 -13.80 11.33
N MET A 114 -30.72 -13.66 10.03
CA MET A 114 -31.81 -13.57 9.06
C MET A 114 -32.54 -14.90 8.87
N ALA A 115 -31.82 -16.03 8.87
CA ALA A 115 -32.44 -17.35 8.74
C ALA A 115 -33.18 -17.82 9.99
N LEU A 116 -32.69 -17.42 11.17
CA LEU A 116 -33.28 -17.75 12.48
C LEU A 116 -34.32 -16.73 12.94
N ALA A 117 -34.50 -15.62 12.20
CA ALA A 117 -35.53 -14.63 12.50
C ALA A 117 -36.91 -15.29 12.42
N PRO A 118 -37.73 -15.25 13.49
CA PRO A 118 -39.07 -15.80 13.46
C PRO A 118 -39.88 -15.18 12.32
N ALA A 119 -40.37 -16.01 11.41
CA ALA A 119 -41.34 -15.62 10.39
C ALA A 119 -42.72 -15.48 11.05
N GLY A 120 -42.90 -14.50 11.93
CA GLY A 120 -44.13 -14.35 12.69
C GLY A 120 -44.19 -13.04 13.44
N ASP A 121 -45.26 -12.29 13.15
CA ASP A 121 -45.71 -11.04 13.75
C ASP A 121 -44.70 -9.89 13.80
N ALA A 122 -44.79 -9.02 12.78
CA ALA A 122 -44.08 -7.75 12.75
C ALA A 122 -44.43 -6.93 13.99
N ALA A 123 -43.51 -6.84 14.95
CA ALA A 123 -43.66 -5.95 16.08
C ALA A 123 -43.87 -4.50 15.55
N PRO A 124 -44.65 -3.67 16.24
CA PRO A 124 -44.93 -2.33 15.78
C PRO A 124 -43.64 -1.53 15.58
N PRO A 125 -43.57 -0.66 14.55
CA PRO A 125 -42.39 0.14 14.27
C PRO A 125 -42.01 0.99 15.49
N VAL A 126 -40.72 0.99 15.80
CA VAL A 126 -40.21 1.69 16.99
C VAL A 126 -40.34 3.20 16.77
N SER A 127 -40.93 3.92 17.72
CA SER A 127 -41.20 5.36 17.62
C SER A 127 -40.57 6.17 18.77
N GLY A 128 -40.61 7.50 18.65
CA GLY A 128 -40.11 8.42 19.68
C GLY A 128 -38.60 8.38 19.91
N SER A 129 -38.17 8.70 21.13
CA SER A 129 -36.75 8.76 21.52
C SER A 129 -36.02 7.42 21.36
N ARG A 130 -36.72 6.31 21.58
CA ARG A 130 -36.17 4.95 21.40
C ARG A 130 -35.74 4.70 19.96
N ARG A 131 -36.49 5.23 18.97
CA ARG A 131 -36.13 5.15 17.55
C ARG A 131 -34.81 5.87 17.26
N THR A 132 -34.63 7.06 17.81
CA THR A 132 -33.41 7.86 17.64
C THR A 132 -32.21 7.17 18.30
N VAL A 133 -32.35 6.68 19.53
CA VAL A 133 -31.27 5.99 20.25
C VAL A 133 -30.84 4.71 19.52
N LEU A 134 -31.79 3.89 19.09
CA LEU A 134 -31.49 2.68 18.31
C LEU A 134 -30.89 3.02 16.94
N GLY A 135 -31.39 4.07 16.27
CA GLY A 135 -30.83 4.56 15.02
C GLY A 135 -29.38 5.03 15.16
N LEU A 136 -29.06 5.76 16.22
CA LEU A 136 -27.69 6.17 16.54
C LEU A 136 -26.80 4.97 16.83
N ALA A 137 -27.26 4.01 17.65
CA ALA A 137 -26.49 2.81 17.97
C ALA A 137 -26.21 1.95 16.72
N VAL A 138 -27.21 1.76 15.87
CA VAL A 138 -27.06 1.06 14.59
C VAL A 138 -26.12 1.83 13.66
N GLY A 139 -26.27 3.16 13.57
CA GLY A 139 -25.40 4.02 12.77
C GLY A 139 -23.94 3.94 13.21
N LEU A 140 -23.66 4.09 14.50
CA LEU A 140 -22.32 3.97 15.08
C LEU A 140 -21.73 2.58 14.82
N ALA A 141 -22.45 1.51 15.13
CA ALA A 141 -21.96 0.15 14.98
C ALA A 141 -21.68 -0.19 13.50
N VAL A 142 -22.63 0.08 12.61
CA VAL A 142 -22.49 -0.22 11.19
C VAL A 142 -21.47 0.71 10.53
N GLY A 143 -21.44 1.99 10.88
CA GLY A 143 -20.42 2.93 10.41
C GLY A 143 -19.02 2.48 10.81
N PHE A 144 -18.81 2.12 12.07
CA PHE A 144 -17.55 1.56 12.56
C PHE A 144 -17.15 0.30 11.80
N LEU A 145 -18.05 -0.67 11.64
CA LEU A 145 -17.81 -1.89 10.86
C LEU A 145 -17.53 -1.59 9.38
N THR A 146 -18.20 -0.59 8.81
CA THR A 146 -17.98 -0.15 7.42
C THR A 146 -16.58 0.42 7.23
N GLY A 147 -16.14 1.24 8.19
CA GLY A 147 -14.79 1.79 8.21
C GLY A 147 -13.73 0.71 8.44
N LEU A 148 -13.98 -0.17 9.40
CA LEU A 148 -13.08 -1.27 9.79
C LEU A 148 -12.86 -2.20 8.60
N LEU A 149 -13.94 -2.71 8.00
CA LEU A 149 -13.89 -3.76 6.98
C LEU A 149 -13.76 -3.20 5.55
N GLY A 150 -14.05 -1.90 5.34
CA GLY A 150 -14.10 -1.31 4.01
C GLY A 150 -15.32 -1.69 3.17
N VAL A 151 -16.30 -2.39 3.75
CA VAL A 151 -17.40 -3.04 3.03
C VAL A 151 -18.72 -2.27 3.11
N GLY A 152 -18.76 -0.97 2.77
CA GLY A 152 -19.98 -0.16 2.50
C GLY A 152 -21.24 -0.28 3.39
N GLY A 153 -21.23 -0.97 4.54
CA GLY A 153 -22.28 -1.17 5.55
C GLY A 153 -23.57 -1.88 5.13
N GLY A 154 -23.95 -1.84 3.86
CA GLY A 154 -25.33 -2.06 3.40
C GLY A 154 -25.97 -3.40 3.79
N PHE A 155 -25.17 -4.45 3.90
CA PHE A 155 -25.67 -5.78 4.26
C PHE A 155 -26.04 -5.94 5.73
N LEU A 156 -25.50 -5.09 6.60
CA LEU A 156 -25.85 -5.03 8.02
C LEU A 156 -26.96 -4.02 8.28
N ILE A 157 -27.08 -3.00 7.43
CA ILE A 157 -28.09 -1.94 7.60
C ILE A 157 -29.49 -2.53 7.42
N ILE A 158 -29.73 -3.30 6.36
CA ILE A 158 -31.06 -3.88 6.10
C ILE A 158 -31.55 -4.73 7.29
N PRO A 159 -30.83 -5.77 7.76
CA PRO A 159 -31.30 -6.57 8.88
C PRO A 159 -31.40 -5.76 10.18
N ALA A 160 -30.55 -4.76 10.42
CA ALA A 160 -30.71 -3.87 11.55
C ALA A 160 -32.00 -3.05 11.47
N LEU A 161 -32.33 -2.50 10.30
CA LEU A 161 -33.56 -1.74 10.09
C LEU A 161 -34.81 -2.62 10.18
N THR A 162 -34.77 -3.86 9.67
CA THR A 162 -35.93 -4.75 9.68
C THR A 162 -36.12 -5.48 11.02
N LEU A 163 -35.05 -5.91 11.69
CA LEU A 163 -35.12 -6.72 12.92
C LEU A 163 -35.11 -5.87 14.20
N ILE A 164 -34.39 -4.74 14.22
CA ILE A 164 -34.26 -3.89 15.41
C ILE A 164 -35.28 -2.76 15.36
N LEU A 165 -35.39 -2.09 14.21
CA LEU A 165 -36.28 -0.94 14.04
C LEU A 165 -37.65 -1.29 13.41
N HIS A 166 -37.85 -2.56 13.03
CA HIS A 166 -39.12 -3.08 12.50
C HIS A 166 -39.65 -2.31 11.29
N LEU A 167 -38.75 -1.84 10.41
CA LEU A 167 -39.16 -1.23 9.15
C LEU A 167 -39.61 -2.28 8.14
N PRO A 168 -40.65 -1.98 7.33
CA PRO A 168 -41.04 -2.84 6.22
C PRO A 168 -39.89 -2.95 5.21
N ALA A 169 -39.71 -4.13 4.62
CA ALA A 169 -38.56 -4.45 3.77
C ALA A 169 -38.31 -3.40 2.67
N ARG A 170 -39.35 -2.97 1.94
CA ARG A 170 -39.23 -1.90 0.93
C ARG A 170 -38.65 -0.60 1.49
N ARG A 171 -39.08 -0.16 2.68
CA ARG A 171 -38.53 1.05 3.31
C ARG A 171 -37.13 0.84 3.86
N ALA A 172 -36.84 -0.33 4.40
CA ALA A 172 -35.49 -0.67 4.87
C ALA A 172 -34.48 -0.64 3.72
N VAL A 173 -34.85 -1.18 2.54
CA VAL A 173 -34.03 -1.16 1.32
C VAL A 173 -33.78 0.26 0.81
N GLY A 174 -34.80 1.11 0.75
CA GLY A 174 -34.61 2.50 0.33
C GLY A 174 -33.76 3.30 1.33
N THR A 175 -34.04 3.13 2.62
CA THR A 175 -33.30 3.80 3.70
C THR A 175 -31.85 3.33 3.77
N SER A 176 -31.57 2.04 3.54
CA SER A 176 -30.20 1.51 3.52
C SER A 176 -29.40 2.07 2.36
N LEU A 177 -29.97 2.19 1.16
CA LEU A 177 -29.29 2.79 0.00
C LEU A 177 -28.85 4.23 0.28
N ALA A 178 -29.70 5.03 0.94
CA ALA A 178 -29.32 6.40 1.34
C ALA A 178 -28.15 6.40 2.35
N VAL A 179 -28.19 5.52 3.35
CA VAL A 179 -27.10 5.39 4.34
C VAL A 179 -25.81 4.87 3.69
N ILE A 180 -25.89 3.93 2.74
CA ILE A 180 -24.74 3.41 2.00
C ILE A 180 -24.03 4.54 1.25
N VAL A 181 -24.77 5.43 0.58
CA VAL A 181 -24.16 6.59 -0.10
C VAL A 181 -23.36 7.44 0.88
N MET A 182 -23.92 7.76 2.06
CA MET A 182 -23.25 8.57 3.08
C MET A 182 -22.01 7.86 3.65
N ASN A 183 -22.13 6.58 4.01
CA ASN A 183 -21.04 5.81 4.60
C ASN A 183 -19.94 5.47 3.58
N SER A 184 -20.29 5.24 2.32
CA SER A 184 -19.32 5.04 1.23
C SER A 184 -18.54 6.31 0.94
N ALA A 185 -19.18 7.48 0.95
CA ALA A 185 -18.49 8.77 0.81
C ALA A 185 -17.51 9.00 1.99
N SER A 186 -17.96 8.74 3.22
CA SER A 186 -17.13 8.85 4.43
C SER A 186 -15.96 7.87 4.44
N GLY A 187 -16.24 6.60 4.14
CA GLY A 187 -15.25 5.54 4.07
C GLY A 187 -14.24 5.79 2.96
N PHE A 188 -14.69 6.24 1.78
CA PHE A 188 -13.79 6.63 0.70
C PHE A 188 -12.90 7.79 1.14
N ALA A 189 -13.47 8.85 1.73
CA ALA A 189 -12.71 9.99 2.25
C ALA A 189 -11.65 9.59 3.28
N ALA A 190 -11.92 8.58 4.12
CA ALA A 190 -10.94 8.03 5.06
C ALA A 190 -9.74 7.32 4.38
N HIS A 191 -9.91 6.91 3.12
CA HIS A 191 -8.91 6.22 2.30
C HIS A 191 -8.39 7.09 1.13
N VAL A 192 -8.80 8.36 1.02
CA VAL A 192 -8.29 9.32 0.01
C VAL A 192 -6.79 9.65 0.14
N PRO A 193 -6.17 9.70 1.34
CA PRO A 193 -4.72 9.88 1.44
C PRO A 193 -3.98 8.65 0.88
N GLY A 194 -3.13 8.82 -0.15
CA GLY A 194 -2.36 7.72 -0.78
C GLY A 194 -3.09 6.95 -1.90
N LEU A 195 -4.18 7.50 -2.45
CA LEU A 195 -5.09 6.82 -3.35
C LEU A 195 -4.50 6.55 -4.77
N ALA A 196 -3.99 5.34 -5.01
CA ALA A 196 -3.64 4.85 -6.34
C ALA A 196 -4.79 3.98 -6.91
N LEU A 197 -5.71 4.61 -7.65
CA LEU A 197 -6.79 3.91 -8.36
C LEU A 197 -6.49 3.82 -9.85
N ASP A 198 -6.66 2.62 -10.41
CA ASP A 198 -6.86 2.50 -11.86
C ASP A 198 -8.24 3.07 -12.19
N TRP A 199 -8.26 4.34 -12.62
CA TRP A 199 -9.48 5.05 -12.98
C TRP A 199 -10.20 4.42 -14.16
N ARG A 200 -9.49 3.72 -15.06
CA ARG A 200 -10.11 3.06 -16.20
C ARG A 200 -10.86 1.83 -15.74
N LEU A 201 -10.25 0.99 -14.91
CA LEU A 201 -10.92 -0.15 -14.29
C LEU A 201 -12.08 0.31 -13.40
N THR A 202 -11.84 1.30 -12.56
CA THR A 202 -12.84 1.86 -11.63
C THR A 202 -14.03 2.44 -12.39
N ALA A 203 -13.81 3.22 -13.45
CA ALA A 203 -14.88 3.79 -14.26
C ALA A 203 -15.68 2.73 -15.02
N LEU A 204 -15.02 1.69 -15.55
CA LEU A 204 -15.68 0.59 -16.24
C LEU A 204 -16.53 -0.24 -15.28
N PHE A 205 -15.97 -0.54 -14.11
CA PHE A 205 -16.63 -1.30 -13.04
C PHE A 205 -17.80 -0.50 -12.43
N ALA A 206 -17.60 0.78 -12.15
CA ALA A 206 -18.64 1.68 -11.65
C ALA A 206 -19.73 1.92 -12.68
N GLY A 207 -19.37 2.17 -13.95
CA GLY A 207 -20.32 2.42 -15.03
C GLY A 207 -21.24 1.21 -15.26
N THR A 208 -20.68 0.01 -15.32
CA THR A 208 -21.46 -1.22 -15.46
C THR A 208 -22.33 -1.51 -14.24
N ALA A 209 -21.82 -1.26 -13.02
CA ALA A 209 -22.59 -1.39 -11.78
C ALA A 209 -23.73 -0.36 -11.69
N VAL A 210 -23.53 0.88 -12.14
CA VAL A 210 -24.58 1.91 -12.18
C VAL A 210 -25.68 1.51 -13.17
N LEU A 211 -25.30 1.09 -14.38
CA LEU A 211 -26.26 0.67 -15.41
C LEU A 211 -27.09 -0.53 -14.97
N SER A 212 -26.45 -1.57 -14.42
CA SER A 212 -27.18 -2.74 -13.94
C SER A 212 -28.01 -2.44 -12.70
N SER A 213 -27.55 -1.55 -11.81
CA SER A 213 -28.30 -1.12 -10.62
C SER A 213 -29.59 -0.36 -10.96
N LEU A 214 -29.55 0.51 -11.97
CA LEU A 214 -30.75 1.20 -12.46
C LEU A 214 -31.75 0.22 -13.09
N ALA A 215 -31.28 -0.70 -13.93
CA ALA A 215 -32.13 -1.73 -14.54
C ALA A 215 -32.76 -2.66 -13.49
N ALA A 216 -31.95 -3.14 -12.54
CA ALA A 216 -32.35 -3.96 -11.40
C ALA A 216 -33.35 -3.24 -10.50
N THR A 217 -33.18 -1.93 -10.29
CA THR A 217 -34.12 -1.10 -9.52
C THR A 217 -35.50 -1.05 -10.17
N GLY A 218 -35.56 -0.86 -11.48
CA GLY A 218 -36.80 -0.90 -12.25
C GLY A 218 -37.49 -2.27 -12.16
N LEU A 219 -36.71 -3.36 -12.17
CA LEU A 219 -37.23 -4.72 -12.01
C LEU A 219 -37.75 -4.98 -10.59
N ALA A 220 -37.00 -4.58 -9.57
CA ALA A 220 -37.38 -4.76 -8.16
C ALA A 220 -38.68 -4.05 -7.79
N ALA A 221 -39.00 -2.92 -8.44
CA ALA A 221 -40.28 -2.24 -8.21
C ALA A 221 -41.50 -3.14 -8.53
N ARG A 222 -41.33 -4.11 -9.45
CA ARG A 222 -42.36 -5.05 -9.91
C ARG A 222 -42.40 -6.37 -9.11
N LEU A 223 -41.45 -6.59 -8.20
CA LEU A 223 -41.36 -7.81 -7.40
C LEU A 223 -42.00 -7.63 -6.02
N ASP A 224 -42.56 -8.71 -5.49
CA ASP A 224 -43.10 -8.76 -4.14
C ASP A 224 -41.99 -8.72 -3.08
N ASP A 225 -42.28 -8.10 -1.93
CA ASP A 225 -41.32 -7.91 -0.83
C ASP A 225 -40.71 -9.22 -0.32
N ARG A 226 -41.48 -10.32 -0.38
CA ARG A 226 -41.02 -11.67 -0.02
C ARG A 226 -39.96 -12.21 -0.98
N VAL A 227 -40.08 -11.89 -2.27
CA VAL A 227 -39.12 -12.33 -3.30
C VAL A 227 -37.82 -11.58 -3.14
N VAL A 228 -37.88 -10.26 -2.93
CA VAL A 228 -36.69 -9.43 -2.69
C VAL A 228 -35.95 -9.87 -1.43
N ALA A 229 -36.67 -10.14 -0.33
CA ALA A 229 -36.08 -10.63 0.91
C ALA A 229 -35.42 -12.01 0.76
N ARG A 230 -36.05 -12.95 0.03
CA ARG A 230 -35.45 -14.28 -0.23
C ARG A 230 -34.25 -14.20 -1.15
N ALA A 231 -34.29 -13.36 -2.18
CA ALA A 231 -33.15 -13.12 -3.07
C ALA A 231 -31.95 -12.56 -2.29
N PHE A 232 -32.18 -11.64 -1.34
CA PHE A 232 -31.14 -11.13 -0.46
C PHE A 232 -30.47 -12.24 0.37
N ALA A 233 -31.29 -13.03 1.06
CA ALA A 233 -30.80 -14.12 1.90
C ALA A 233 -29.99 -15.13 1.07
N ALA A 234 -30.47 -15.50 -0.12
CA ALA A 234 -29.75 -16.39 -1.02
C ALA A 234 -28.38 -15.84 -1.43
N VAL A 235 -28.28 -14.55 -1.75
CA VAL A 235 -27.00 -13.90 -2.09
C VAL A 235 -26.04 -13.90 -0.90
N ILE A 236 -26.50 -13.55 0.31
CA ILE A 236 -25.64 -13.60 1.52
C ILE A 236 -25.11 -15.01 1.73
N PHE A 237 -25.97 -16.04 1.67
CA PHE A 237 -25.54 -17.42 1.88
C PHE A 237 -24.56 -17.90 0.82
N ALA A 238 -24.79 -17.57 -0.45
CA ALA A 238 -23.89 -17.93 -1.54
C ALA A 238 -22.50 -17.32 -1.35
N VAL A 239 -22.43 -16.03 -0.98
CA VAL A 239 -21.13 -15.36 -0.76
C VAL A 239 -20.47 -15.82 0.53
N ALA A 240 -21.24 -16.03 1.61
CA ALA A 240 -20.71 -16.57 2.86
C ALA A 240 -20.14 -17.99 2.68
N ALA A 241 -20.79 -18.82 1.86
CA ALA A 241 -20.28 -20.15 1.50
C ALA A 241 -18.99 -20.07 0.68
N TRP A 242 -18.94 -19.20 -0.34
CA TRP A 242 -17.72 -18.97 -1.11
C TRP A 242 -16.57 -18.53 -0.19
N VAL A 243 -16.75 -17.43 0.53
CA VAL A 243 -15.71 -16.84 1.40
C VAL A 243 -15.30 -17.81 2.50
N GLY A 244 -16.27 -18.56 3.06
CA GLY A 244 -16.01 -19.59 4.06
C GLY A 244 -15.18 -20.74 3.52
N VAL A 245 -15.45 -21.21 2.30
CA VAL A 245 -14.65 -22.27 1.65
C VAL A 245 -13.23 -21.77 1.35
N THR A 246 -13.07 -20.55 0.85
CA THR A 246 -11.74 -19.97 0.60
C THR A 246 -10.94 -19.76 1.88
N ALA A 247 -11.57 -19.30 2.96
CA ALA A 247 -10.92 -19.12 4.26
C ALA A 247 -10.59 -20.46 4.93
N ALA A 248 -11.49 -21.45 4.86
CA ALA A 248 -11.27 -22.78 5.41
C ALA A 248 -10.19 -23.56 4.65
N ALA A 249 -10.09 -23.39 3.32
CA ALA A 249 -8.99 -23.93 2.53
C ALA A 249 -7.64 -23.31 2.93
N GLY A 250 -7.62 -22.01 3.27
CA GLY A 250 -6.45 -21.34 3.85
C GLY A 250 -6.04 -21.90 5.22
N LEU A 251 -7.01 -22.15 6.11
CA LEU A 251 -6.73 -22.69 7.45
C LEU A 251 -6.36 -24.19 7.44
N ALA A 252 -7.03 -25.01 6.61
CA ALA A 252 -6.78 -26.45 6.51
C ALA A 252 -5.44 -26.78 5.83
N SER A 253 -4.89 -25.85 5.03
CA SER A 253 -3.58 -26.01 4.40
C SER A 253 -2.42 -25.67 5.35
N GLY A 254 -2.69 -25.32 6.62
CA GLY A 254 -1.68 -24.98 7.61
C GLY A 254 -0.97 -23.66 7.31
N ALA A 255 -1.54 -22.83 6.44
CA ALA A 255 -1.11 -21.45 6.23
C ALA A 255 -1.59 -20.60 7.41
N ALA A 256 -1.01 -20.81 8.59
CA ALA A 256 -0.81 -19.68 9.48
C ALA A 256 0.07 -18.72 8.68
N ALA A 257 -0.53 -17.65 8.17
CA ALA A 257 0.18 -16.55 7.56
C ALA A 257 1.30 -16.15 8.53
N GLY A 258 2.53 -16.52 8.18
CA GLY A 258 3.69 -15.88 8.78
C GLY A 258 3.60 -14.39 8.46
N PRO A 259 4.10 -13.52 9.34
CA PRO A 259 3.89 -12.08 9.26
C PRO A 259 4.20 -11.59 7.85
N VAL A 260 3.19 -11.02 7.21
CA VAL A 260 3.31 -10.30 5.94
C VAL A 260 4.23 -9.11 6.22
N PRO A 261 5.38 -8.97 5.54
CA PRO A 261 6.19 -7.76 5.68
C PRO A 261 5.39 -6.57 5.13
N ASP A 262 5.36 -5.48 5.89
CA ASP A 262 4.65 -4.24 5.57
C ASP A 262 5.07 -3.64 4.20
N ASP A 263 4.23 -3.82 3.18
CA ASP A 263 4.31 -3.11 1.90
C ASP A 263 3.57 -1.77 2.00
N ASP A 264 4.23 -0.76 2.56
CA ASP A 264 3.82 0.65 2.45
C ASP A 264 4.93 1.46 1.79
N ALA A 265 4.96 1.49 0.45
CA ALA A 265 5.81 2.40 -0.32
C ALA A 265 5.48 2.44 -1.84
N ALA A 266 4.35 3.05 -2.22
CA ALA A 266 4.12 3.47 -3.61
C ALA A 266 3.97 4.99 -3.70
N GLY A 267 5.05 5.65 -4.12
CA GLY A 267 5.01 7.00 -4.69
C GLY A 267 5.17 6.89 -6.20
N THR A 268 4.27 7.54 -6.92
CA THR A 268 4.17 7.59 -8.38
C THR A 268 5.00 8.72 -8.99
N GLY A 269 5.70 8.42 -10.09
CA GLY A 269 5.89 9.30 -11.24
C GLY A 269 5.37 8.59 -12.50
N PRO A 270 4.92 9.30 -13.56
CA PRO A 270 4.18 8.69 -14.65
C PRO A 270 5.13 8.12 -15.70
N VAL A 271 5.06 6.80 -15.96
CA VAL A 271 5.67 6.19 -17.15
C VAL A 271 4.55 5.63 -18.01
N SER A 272 4.28 6.33 -19.10
CA SER A 272 3.45 5.86 -20.20
C SER A 272 4.21 4.79 -20.98
N VAL A 273 3.94 3.52 -20.69
CA VAL A 273 4.47 2.38 -21.47
C VAL A 273 3.51 2.11 -22.63
N GLY A 274 4.02 2.27 -23.85
CA GLY A 274 3.32 1.93 -25.09
C GLY A 274 3.10 0.41 -25.25
N PRO A 275 2.27 -0.02 -26.21
CA PRO A 275 1.82 -1.40 -26.29
C PRO A 275 2.97 -2.34 -26.66
N GLN A 276 3.45 -3.14 -25.70
CA GLN A 276 4.33 -4.27 -26.02
C GLN A 276 3.51 -5.42 -26.63
N ARG A 277 4.11 -6.02 -27.66
CA ARG A 277 3.57 -7.10 -28.48
C ARG A 277 3.66 -8.40 -27.68
N GLU A 278 2.53 -8.87 -27.14
CA GLU A 278 2.44 -10.21 -26.55
C GLU A 278 2.62 -11.27 -27.65
N THR A 279 3.82 -11.85 -27.73
CA THR A 279 4.04 -13.16 -28.35
C THR A 279 3.36 -14.22 -27.49
N GLN A 280 2.39 -14.92 -28.07
CA GLN A 280 1.73 -16.09 -27.50
C GLN A 280 2.75 -17.18 -27.20
N GLY A 281 3.23 -17.24 -25.97
CA GLY A 281 4.01 -18.34 -25.41
C GLY A 281 3.42 -18.71 -24.06
N GLU A 282 3.24 -20.00 -23.82
CA GLU A 282 2.89 -20.58 -22.51
C GLU A 282 3.70 -19.86 -21.40
N ALA A 283 3.02 -19.26 -20.42
CA ALA A 283 3.72 -18.52 -19.37
C ALA A 283 4.62 -19.48 -18.57
N PRO A 284 5.87 -19.10 -18.24
CA PRO A 284 6.79 -19.99 -17.55
C PRO A 284 6.21 -20.43 -16.18
N PRO A 285 6.45 -21.69 -15.78
CA PRO A 285 5.85 -22.29 -14.59
C PRO A 285 6.29 -21.62 -13.28
N LEU A 286 7.48 -21.02 -13.28
CA LEU A 286 8.03 -20.23 -12.19
C LEU A 286 8.49 -18.89 -12.74
N THR A 287 8.17 -17.81 -12.04
CA THR A 287 8.65 -16.45 -12.36
C THR A 287 9.25 -15.82 -11.11
N ALA A 288 10.31 -15.04 -11.25
CA ALA A 288 10.89 -14.25 -10.17
C ALA A 288 10.83 -12.77 -10.54
N THR A 289 10.51 -11.91 -9.59
CA THR A 289 10.53 -10.45 -9.77
C THR A 289 11.35 -9.81 -8.67
N LEU A 290 12.17 -8.82 -9.01
CA LEU A 290 12.95 -8.04 -8.06
C LEU A 290 12.25 -6.71 -7.79
N ALA A 291 12.26 -6.30 -6.52
CA ALA A 291 11.78 -4.99 -6.08
C ALA A 291 12.60 -4.49 -4.88
N ALA A 292 12.95 -3.21 -4.85
CA ALA A 292 13.55 -2.60 -3.67
C ALA A 292 12.46 -2.04 -2.73
N SER A 293 12.59 -2.29 -1.43
CA SER A 293 11.76 -1.58 -0.45
C SER A 293 12.33 -0.20 -0.18
N ARG A 294 11.48 0.83 -0.15
CA ARG A 294 11.92 2.18 0.24
C ARG A 294 12.46 2.24 1.66
N LEU A 295 12.01 1.33 2.53
CA LEU A 295 12.45 1.28 3.94
C LEU A 295 13.88 0.75 4.07
N ASP A 296 14.25 -0.14 3.15
CA ASP A 296 15.59 -0.66 3.00
C ASP A 296 16.45 0.27 2.09
N ALA A 297 15.95 1.44 1.66
CA ALA A 297 16.72 2.33 0.79
C ALA A 297 17.94 2.89 1.53
N GLY A 298 19.14 2.50 1.08
CA GLY A 298 20.42 2.74 1.76
C GLY A 298 21.01 1.48 2.42
N GLU A 299 20.18 0.46 2.63
CA GLU A 299 20.59 -0.88 2.97
C GLU A 299 20.69 -1.68 1.66
N LEU A 300 21.83 -2.32 1.41
CA LEU A 300 22.03 -3.18 0.24
C LEU A 300 21.14 -4.44 0.36
N LYS A 301 19.84 -4.29 0.12
CA LYS A 301 18.81 -5.31 0.25
C LYS A 301 17.80 -5.17 -0.88
N ILE A 302 17.35 -6.30 -1.41
CA ILE A 302 16.33 -6.37 -2.44
C ILE A 302 15.31 -7.46 -2.10
N GLN A 303 14.04 -7.21 -2.38
CA GLN A 303 12.98 -8.20 -2.23
C GLN A 303 12.84 -8.96 -3.54
N MET A 304 12.99 -10.28 -3.48
CA MET A 304 12.73 -11.15 -4.62
C MET A 304 11.44 -11.92 -4.40
N THR A 305 10.42 -11.68 -5.23
CA THR A 305 9.16 -12.43 -5.18
C THR A 305 9.18 -13.54 -6.20
N VAL A 306 9.12 -14.79 -5.73
CA VAL A 306 9.02 -15.98 -6.57
C VAL A 306 7.56 -16.40 -6.64
N ARG A 307 7.02 -16.53 -7.85
CA ARG A 307 5.65 -16.98 -8.10
C ARG A 307 5.64 -18.35 -8.76
N ASN A 308 4.88 -19.26 -8.17
CA ASN A 308 4.64 -20.60 -8.67
C ASN A 308 3.29 -20.64 -9.37
N ARG A 309 3.29 -20.97 -10.67
CA ARG A 309 2.08 -21.19 -11.48
C ARG A 309 1.86 -22.67 -11.78
N THR A 310 2.56 -23.55 -11.06
CA THR A 310 2.33 -24.99 -11.13
C THR A 310 1.23 -25.38 -10.15
N GLY A 311 0.51 -26.46 -10.46
CA GLY A 311 -0.53 -27.02 -9.60
C GLY A 311 0.00 -27.74 -8.35
N GLU A 312 1.31 -27.79 -8.15
CA GLU A 312 1.95 -28.45 -7.01
C GLU A 312 2.68 -27.44 -6.12
N ALA A 313 2.60 -27.64 -4.81
CA ALA A 313 3.35 -26.82 -3.85
C ALA A 313 4.82 -27.25 -3.84
N LEU A 314 5.72 -26.27 -3.89
CA LEU A 314 7.16 -26.47 -3.81
C LEU A 314 7.68 -26.09 -2.42
N VAL A 315 8.84 -26.61 -2.05
CA VAL A 315 9.52 -26.23 -0.79
C VAL A 315 10.90 -25.71 -1.15
N LEU A 316 11.13 -24.42 -0.93
CA LEU A 316 12.37 -23.72 -1.22
C LEU A 316 13.31 -23.75 -0.02
N ARG A 317 14.53 -24.24 -0.20
CA ARG A 317 15.57 -24.22 0.83
C ARG A 317 16.42 -22.96 0.74
N SER A 318 16.76 -22.54 -0.48
CA SER A 318 17.58 -21.37 -0.75
C SER A 318 17.37 -20.87 -2.17
N ALA A 319 17.73 -19.62 -2.42
CA ALA A 319 17.73 -19.01 -3.74
C ALA A 319 19.02 -18.22 -3.95
N VAL A 320 19.64 -18.34 -5.12
CA VAL A 320 20.90 -17.65 -5.44
C VAL A 320 20.68 -16.72 -6.62
N LEU A 321 20.81 -15.43 -6.38
CA LEU A 321 20.73 -14.35 -7.34
C LEU A 321 22.12 -14.07 -7.92
N ARG A 322 22.22 -14.08 -9.25
CA ARG A 322 23.43 -13.77 -10.02
C ARG A 322 23.13 -12.64 -10.97
N SER A 323 23.97 -11.62 -10.97
CA SER A 323 23.92 -10.51 -11.91
C SER A 323 25.32 -9.97 -12.11
N VAL A 324 25.59 -9.38 -13.28
CA VAL A 324 26.86 -8.71 -13.58
C VAL A 324 27.12 -7.51 -12.67
N ARG A 325 26.06 -6.93 -12.09
CA ARG A 325 26.13 -5.80 -11.14
C ARG A 325 26.60 -6.20 -9.74
N LEU A 326 26.58 -7.50 -9.43
CA LEU A 326 27.00 -8.03 -8.13
C LEU A 326 28.45 -8.51 -8.21
N ALA A 327 29.29 -8.13 -7.24
CA ALA A 327 30.66 -8.64 -7.18
C ALA A 327 30.71 -10.14 -6.80
N ALA A 328 29.70 -10.62 -6.08
CA ALA A 328 29.50 -12.02 -5.72
C ALA A 328 28.00 -12.39 -5.79
N PRO A 329 27.64 -13.67 -6.00
CA PRO A 329 26.25 -14.11 -5.98
C PRO A 329 25.59 -13.82 -4.62
N ALA A 330 24.42 -13.18 -4.64
CA ALA A 330 23.65 -12.92 -3.43
C ALA A 330 22.71 -14.09 -3.16
N ALA A 331 22.61 -14.54 -1.91
CA ALA A 331 21.83 -15.73 -1.56
C ALA A 331 20.79 -15.44 -0.47
N TRP A 332 19.60 -15.99 -0.65
CA TRP A 332 18.60 -16.15 0.39
C TRP A 332 18.59 -17.60 0.87
N THR A 333 18.48 -17.79 2.18
CA THR A 333 18.33 -19.11 2.81
C THR A 333 17.06 -19.12 3.66
N SER A 334 16.33 -20.23 3.60
CA SER A 334 15.11 -20.41 4.39
C SER A 334 15.42 -20.26 5.89
N PRO A 335 14.65 -19.46 6.64
CA PRO A 335 14.79 -19.36 8.09
C PRO A 335 14.34 -20.65 8.81
N ARG A 336 13.61 -21.52 8.11
CA ARG A 336 13.18 -22.83 8.60
C ARG A 336 14.08 -23.95 8.07
N PRO A 337 14.52 -24.91 8.91
CA PRO A 337 15.40 -26.01 8.50
C PRO A 337 14.77 -26.96 7.46
N GLU A 338 13.44 -27.11 7.48
CA GLU A 338 12.66 -27.88 6.51
C GLU A 338 12.45 -27.16 5.16
N GLY A 339 12.82 -25.89 5.05
CA GLY A 339 12.56 -25.04 3.89
C GLY A 339 11.28 -24.22 4.02
N SER A 340 11.11 -23.23 3.13
CA SER A 340 9.92 -22.37 3.07
C SER A 340 9.00 -22.83 1.95
N ARG A 341 7.73 -23.05 2.29
CA ARG A 341 6.72 -23.55 1.36
C ARG A 341 6.31 -22.45 0.37
N LEU A 342 6.40 -22.75 -0.92
CA LEU A 342 5.88 -21.95 -2.03
C LEU A 342 4.59 -22.63 -2.55
N PRO A 343 3.40 -22.09 -2.24
CA PRO A 343 2.12 -22.72 -2.59
C PRO A 343 1.94 -22.91 -4.10
N ALA A 344 1.10 -23.87 -4.50
CA ALA A 344 0.59 -23.97 -5.86
C ALA A 344 -0.20 -22.69 -6.20
N ASP A 345 0.02 -22.14 -7.40
CA ASP A 345 -0.57 -20.86 -7.86
C ASP A 345 -0.33 -19.66 -6.90
N GLY A 346 0.70 -19.75 -6.04
CA GLY A 346 1.02 -18.76 -5.03
C GLY A 346 2.37 -18.06 -5.27
N SER A 347 2.76 -17.21 -4.31
CA SER A 347 4.05 -16.52 -4.32
C SER A 347 4.73 -16.54 -2.96
N LEU A 348 6.04 -16.36 -2.95
CA LEU A 348 6.87 -16.25 -1.76
C LEU A 348 7.86 -15.10 -1.95
N SER A 349 7.90 -14.17 -0.99
CA SER A 349 8.84 -13.06 -0.96
C SER A 349 10.10 -13.43 -0.19
N LEU A 350 11.25 -13.17 -0.80
CA LEU A 350 12.58 -13.59 -0.35
C LEU A 350 13.44 -12.32 -0.18
N PRO A 351 13.65 -11.84 1.05
CA PRO A 351 14.55 -10.71 1.29
C PRO A 351 16.00 -11.16 1.07
N ILE A 352 16.68 -10.59 0.07
CA ILE A 352 18.08 -10.88 -0.23
C ILE A 352 18.93 -9.68 0.19
N ARG A 353 19.96 -9.94 0.99
CA ARG A 353 21.03 -8.95 1.22
C ARG A 353 22.01 -9.01 0.05
N LEU A 354 22.27 -7.87 -0.55
CA LEU A 354 23.25 -7.71 -1.61
C LEU A 354 24.63 -7.47 -0.98
N ASP A 355 25.64 -8.11 -1.55
CA ASP A 355 27.04 -7.89 -1.17
C ASP A 355 27.59 -6.63 -1.86
N ALA A 356 28.91 -6.46 -1.81
CA ALA A 356 29.59 -5.32 -2.41
C ALA A 356 29.26 -5.17 -3.91
N PRO A 357 29.04 -3.93 -4.39
CA PRO A 357 28.69 -3.70 -5.78
C PRO A 357 29.87 -3.89 -6.71
N ASN A 358 29.60 -4.34 -7.94
CA ASN A 358 30.60 -4.42 -8.99
C ASN A 358 30.73 -3.08 -9.74
N CYS A 359 31.57 -2.18 -9.23
CA CYS A 359 31.75 -0.85 -9.79
C CYS A 359 32.70 -0.77 -11.01
N GLY A 360 33.16 -1.91 -11.53
CA GLY A 360 34.11 -2.03 -12.63
C GLY A 360 33.51 -1.96 -14.04
N ARG A 361 32.18 -1.99 -14.16
CA ARG A 361 31.46 -1.72 -15.41
C ARG A 361 30.63 -0.45 -15.27
N THR A 362 30.61 0.36 -16.32
CA THR A 362 29.78 1.56 -16.39
C THR A 362 28.44 1.22 -17.04
N ALA A 363 27.40 1.99 -16.69
CA ALA A 363 26.02 1.79 -17.14
C ALA A 363 25.81 1.84 -18.68
N ASP A 364 26.85 2.21 -19.44
CA ASP A 364 26.77 2.50 -20.87
C ASP A 364 27.37 1.40 -21.79
N GLU A 365 27.88 0.27 -21.27
CA GLU A 365 28.45 -0.78 -22.13
C GLU A 365 27.36 -1.79 -22.55
N PRO A 366 26.92 -1.80 -23.82
CA PRO A 366 25.81 -2.64 -24.25
C PRO A 366 26.23 -4.11 -24.40
N ASP A 367 25.35 -5.02 -24.00
CA ASP A 367 25.52 -6.46 -24.19
C ASP A 367 25.63 -6.80 -25.69
N PRO A 368 26.77 -7.34 -26.18
CA PRO A 368 26.92 -7.72 -27.59
C PRO A 368 25.95 -8.82 -28.04
N ALA A 369 25.20 -9.45 -27.12
CA ALA A 369 24.19 -10.45 -27.43
C ALA A 369 22.77 -9.89 -27.71
N ARG A 370 22.49 -8.58 -27.55
CA ARG A 370 21.12 -8.04 -27.76
C ARG A 370 21.09 -6.59 -28.32
N PRO A 371 20.75 -6.39 -29.60
CA PRO A 371 20.62 -5.05 -30.21
C PRO A 371 19.30 -4.33 -29.92
N ASP A 372 18.28 -5.05 -29.41
CA ASP A 372 16.92 -4.53 -29.24
C ASP A 372 16.61 -4.26 -27.76
N GLY A 373 16.53 -2.98 -27.41
CA GLY A 373 16.36 -2.46 -26.05
C GLY A 373 15.03 -2.79 -25.38
N ASP A 374 15.10 -3.68 -24.38
CA ASP A 374 14.18 -3.74 -23.26
C ASP A 374 15.04 -3.74 -21.98
N GLY A 375 14.86 -2.72 -21.14
CA GLY A 375 15.89 -2.15 -20.26
C GLY A 375 16.17 -2.85 -18.94
N GLY A 376 16.42 -4.15 -18.93
CA GLY A 376 16.94 -4.86 -17.76
C GLY A 376 18.06 -5.83 -18.12
N GLU A 377 19.26 -5.66 -17.54
CA GLU A 377 20.31 -6.68 -17.60
C GLU A 377 19.81 -7.95 -16.87
N PRO A 378 20.00 -9.16 -17.41
CA PRO A 378 19.40 -10.36 -16.84
C PRO A 378 19.99 -10.65 -15.46
N ALA A 379 19.10 -10.72 -14.47
CA ALA A 379 19.39 -11.31 -13.18
C ALA A 379 18.91 -12.77 -13.20
N ASP A 380 19.85 -13.71 -13.09
CA ASP A 380 19.55 -15.14 -13.06
C ASP A 380 19.39 -15.62 -11.62
N VAL A 381 18.36 -16.41 -11.38
CA VAL A 381 18.04 -16.95 -10.06
C VAL A 381 18.05 -18.47 -10.11
N GLU A 382 18.90 -19.07 -9.29
CA GLU A 382 18.91 -20.50 -9.04
C GLU A 382 18.13 -20.80 -7.76
N LEU A 383 16.95 -21.40 -7.91
CA LEU A 383 16.11 -21.86 -6.81
C LEU A 383 16.49 -23.28 -6.42
N ILE A 384 16.83 -23.51 -5.15
CA ILE A 384 17.19 -24.84 -4.64
C ILE A 384 16.04 -25.35 -3.78
N LEU A 385 15.42 -26.44 -4.23
CA LEU A 385 14.29 -27.08 -3.56
C LEU A 385 14.75 -28.00 -2.41
N ALA A 386 13.82 -28.36 -1.52
CA ALA A 386 14.10 -29.22 -0.38
C ALA A 386 14.56 -30.63 -0.76
N ASP A 387 14.18 -31.11 -1.95
CA ASP A 387 14.65 -32.37 -2.54
C ASP A 387 16.08 -32.28 -3.13
N GLY A 388 16.71 -31.09 -3.04
CA GLY A 388 18.03 -30.81 -3.59
C GLY A 388 18.03 -30.46 -5.07
N THR A 389 16.88 -30.46 -5.75
CA THR A 389 16.83 -30.08 -7.16
C THR A 389 16.90 -28.57 -7.36
N GLY A 390 17.76 -28.14 -8.28
CA GLY A 390 17.85 -26.76 -8.73
C GLY A 390 16.81 -26.44 -9.81
N ARG A 391 16.30 -25.21 -9.83
CA ARG A 391 15.48 -24.64 -10.90
C ARG A 391 16.00 -23.24 -11.23
N ASN A 392 16.43 -23.04 -12.47
CA ASN A 392 16.85 -21.73 -12.94
C ASN A 392 15.64 -20.95 -13.45
N VAL A 393 15.51 -19.72 -12.95
CA VAL A 393 14.45 -18.79 -13.31
C VAL A 393 15.11 -17.44 -13.59
N ARG A 394 14.65 -16.74 -14.62
CA ARG A 394 15.07 -15.35 -14.83
C ARG A 394 14.26 -14.44 -13.93
N ALA A 395 14.94 -13.55 -13.22
CA ALA A 395 14.28 -12.54 -12.44
C ALA A 395 14.05 -11.28 -13.28
N ASP A 396 12.81 -10.83 -13.29
CA ASP A 396 12.40 -9.59 -13.93
C ASP A 396 12.61 -8.44 -12.94
N ASP A 397 13.49 -7.51 -13.29
CA ASP A 397 13.67 -6.24 -12.58
C ASP A 397 12.96 -5.12 -13.35
N VAL A 398 11.64 -5.01 -13.14
CA VAL A 398 10.76 -4.15 -13.94
C VAL A 398 11.11 -2.68 -13.79
N PHE A 399 11.62 -2.27 -12.64
CA PHE A 399 11.93 -0.88 -12.31
C PHE A 399 13.43 -0.56 -12.33
N GLY A 400 14.29 -1.56 -12.55
CA GLY A 400 15.73 -1.37 -12.49
C GLY A 400 16.24 -1.17 -11.06
N ASP A 401 15.52 -1.67 -10.06
CA ASP A 401 15.80 -1.49 -8.64
C ASP A 401 17.17 -2.07 -8.26
N LEU A 402 17.58 -3.19 -8.87
CA LEU A 402 18.90 -3.77 -8.65
C LEU A 402 19.99 -2.84 -9.21
N ALA A 403 19.78 -2.27 -10.39
CA ALA A 403 20.74 -1.34 -10.98
C ALA A 403 20.84 -0.06 -10.14
N GLU A 404 19.71 0.53 -9.75
CA GLU A 404 19.66 1.75 -8.94
C GLU A 404 20.39 1.58 -7.59
N LEU A 405 20.12 0.48 -6.87
CA LEU A 405 20.78 0.20 -5.59
C LEU A 405 22.30 0.03 -5.74
N GLN A 406 22.76 -0.67 -6.78
CA GLN A 406 24.18 -0.93 -7.00
C GLN A 406 24.90 0.33 -7.50
N ASP A 407 24.26 1.15 -8.34
CA ASP A 407 24.80 2.41 -8.85
C ASP A 407 24.92 3.45 -7.73
N ALA A 408 23.90 3.56 -6.86
CA ALA A 408 23.95 4.39 -5.66
C ALA A 408 25.07 3.93 -4.70
N ALA A 409 25.26 2.62 -4.53
CA ALA A 409 26.34 2.07 -3.71
C ALA A 409 27.73 2.33 -4.32
N CYS A 410 27.88 2.23 -5.64
CA CYS A 410 29.12 2.59 -6.34
C CYS A 410 29.43 4.08 -6.25
N LEU A 411 28.41 4.94 -6.34
CA LEU A 411 28.57 6.38 -6.13
C LEU A 411 28.97 6.67 -4.68
N ARG A 412 28.37 5.99 -3.70
CA ARG A 412 28.73 6.14 -2.29
C ARG A 412 30.18 5.73 -2.04
N LEU A 413 30.61 4.57 -2.55
CA LEU A 413 31.99 4.10 -2.43
C LEU A 413 32.98 5.08 -3.08
N ALA A 414 32.65 5.64 -4.25
CA ALA A 414 33.48 6.64 -4.91
C ALA A 414 33.55 7.95 -4.11
N ALA A 415 32.43 8.39 -3.54
CA ALA A 415 32.38 9.59 -2.70
C ALA A 415 33.17 9.39 -1.39
N ASP A 416 32.99 8.25 -0.70
CA ASP A 416 33.71 7.90 0.53
C ASP A 416 35.22 7.80 0.33
N ALA A 417 35.68 7.47 -0.88
CA ALA A 417 37.09 7.48 -1.23
C ALA A 417 37.69 8.90 -1.32
N VAL A 418 36.85 9.94 -1.44
CA VAL A 418 37.26 11.35 -1.47
C VAL A 418 36.98 12.02 -0.12
N ALA A 419 35.74 11.93 0.37
CA ALA A 419 35.35 12.44 1.69
C ALA A 419 34.09 11.74 2.24
N VAL A 420 34.13 11.42 3.54
CA VAL A 420 33.02 10.84 4.28
C VAL A 420 32.11 11.95 4.78
N LEU A 421 30.93 12.06 4.15
CA LEU A 421 29.85 12.94 4.59
C LEU A 421 29.02 12.29 5.71
N SER A 422 28.81 13.01 6.80
CA SER A 422 27.98 12.56 7.92
C SER A 422 27.23 13.73 8.59
N PRO A 423 25.94 13.57 8.95
CA PRO A 423 25.25 14.57 9.78
C PRO A 423 25.86 14.62 11.19
N ASP A 424 26.09 15.81 11.71
CA ASP A 424 26.52 16.02 13.10
C ASP A 424 25.38 15.66 14.04
N PRO A 425 25.61 14.89 15.13
CA PRO A 425 24.56 14.48 16.06
C PRO A 425 23.83 15.65 16.75
N LEU A 426 24.43 16.84 16.81
CA LEU A 426 23.85 18.00 17.48
C LEU A 426 23.13 18.93 16.49
N LEU A 427 21.87 19.26 16.80
CA LEU A 427 21.11 20.31 16.13
C LEU A 427 21.19 21.61 16.95
N GLU A 428 21.50 22.72 16.28
CA GLU A 428 21.41 24.05 16.89
C GLU A 428 20.00 24.61 16.67
N VAL A 429 19.14 24.46 17.67
CA VAL A 429 17.76 24.97 17.62
C VAL A 429 17.74 26.47 17.91
N ALA A 430 17.08 27.25 17.05
CA ALA A 430 16.97 28.69 17.21
C ALA A 430 16.23 29.06 18.52
N PRO A 431 16.46 30.27 19.09
CA PRO A 431 15.82 30.68 20.33
C PRO A 431 14.28 30.70 20.27
N ASP A 432 13.71 30.91 19.07
CA ASP A 432 12.28 30.87 18.82
C ASP A 432 11.71 29.45 18.72
N ARG A 433 12.58 28.44 18.72
CA ARG A 433 12.31 27.00 18.60
C ARG A 433 11.50 26.62 17.36
N ARG A 434 11.55 27.44 16.30
CA ARG A 434 10.83 27.20 15.04
C ARG A 434 11.74 26.73 13.93
N SER A 435 13.01 27.12 13.96
CA SER A 435 14.05 26.64 13.06
C SER A 435 15.19 25.98 13.83
N ALA A 436 15.97 25.18 13.11
CA ALA A 436 17.21 24.61 13.61
C ALA A 436 18.27 24.64 12.50
N VAL A 437 19.51 24.38 12.88
CA VAL A 437 20.61 24.15 11.93
C VAL A 437 21.11 22.73 12.10
N VAL A 438 21.11 22.00 10.99
CA VAL A 438 21.77 20.70 10.86
C VAL A 438 23.15 20.93 10.26
N ARG A 439 24.20 20.41 10.88
CA ARG A 439 25.55 20.46 10.32
C ARG A 439 25.86 19.15 9.62
N VAL A 440 26.29 19.18 8.37
CA VAL A 440 26.84 18.01 7.67
C VAL A 440 28.35 18.19 7.59
N ARG A 441 29.09 17.24 8.18
CA ARG A 441 30.55 17.24 8.20
C ARG A 441 31.06 16.39 7.05
N SER A 442 31.97 16.96 6.28
CA SER A 442 32.84 16.26 5.36
C SER A 442 34.16 15.98 6.08
N MET A 443 34.57 14.72 6.15
CA MET A 443 35.88 14.33 6.68
C MET A 443 36.68 13.59 5.60
N PRO A 444 37.96 13.90 5.40
CA PRO A 444 38.84 13.07 4.59
C PRO A 444 38.81 11.60 5.06
N PRO A 445 38.89 10.61 4.15
CA PRO A 445 38.94 9.21 4.53
C PRO A 445 40.14 8.94 5.44
N ALA A 446 39.96 8.01 6.40
CA ALA A 446 41.02 7.63 7.33
C ALA A 446 42.23 7.08 6.53
N GLY A 447 43.29 7.89 6.43
CA GLY A 447 44.45 7.62 5.58
C GLY A 447 44.80 8.73 4.57
N ALA A 448 44.01 9.80 4.46
CA ALA A 448 44.38 10.98 3.67
C ALA A 448 45.65 11.65 4.26
N PRO A 449 46.63 12.07 3.42
CA PRO A 449 47.85 12.68 3.92
C PRO A 449 47.54 13.97 4.68
N VAL A 450 47.95 14.01 5.94
CA VAL A 450 48.03 15.24 6.74
C VAL A 450 49.00 16.20 6.03
N PRO A 451 48.71 17.52 5.92
CA PRO A 451 49.62 18.47 5.27
C PRO A 451 51.02 18.41 5.90
N GLY A 452 52.01 17.90 5.16
CA GLY A 452 53.41 17.83 5.58
C GLY A 452 54.13 16.47 5.47
N ALA A 453 53.48 15.39 5.03
CA ALA A 453 54.13 14.08 4.82
C ALA A 453 54.51 13.85 3.34
N PRO A 454 55.69 13.24 3.03
CA PRO A 454 56.14 13.00 1.66
C PRO A 454 55.29 11.94 0.94
N PRO A 455 55.18 12.01 -0.39
CA PRO A 455 54.22 11.25 -1.16
C PRO A 455 54.82 9.89 -1.52
N ASP A 456 54.27 8.80 -0.99
CA ASP A 456 54.32 7.48 -1.65
C ASP A 456 53.30 6.52 -0.98
N ALA A 457 52.41 5.96 -1.82
CA ALA A 457 51.45 4.87 -1.58
C ALA A 457 50.02 5.21 -1.06
N GLY A 458 49.05 5.31 -1.99
CA GLY A 458 47.59 5.26 -1.76
C GLY A 458 46.79 5.45 -3.06
N PRO A 459 45.56 4.90 -3.22
CA PRO A 459 44.99 4.47 -4.50
C PRO A 459 44.72 5.64 -5.47
N SER A 460 45.60 5.76 -6.46
CA SER A 460 45.73 6.85 -7.43
C SER A 460 44.72 6.78 -8.58
N GLY A 461 43.43 6.79 -8.26
CA GLY A 461 42.38 6.87 -9.29
C GLY A 461 41.14 7.65 -8.87
N ALA A 462 40.76 7.60 -7.59
CA ALA A 462 39.57 8.28 -7.08
C ALA A 462 39.88 9.64 -6.43
N ALA A 463 41.04 9.81 -5.80
CA ALA A 463 41.41 11.04 -5.09
C ALA A 463 41.59 12.26 -6.01
N ASP A 464 41.89 12.05 -7.30
CA ASP A 464 41.99 13.12 -8.32
C ASP A 464 40.62 13.55 -8.88
N SER A 465 39.56 12.80 -8.57
CA SER A 465 38.21 13.10 -9.01
C SER A 465 37.53 14.00 -7.98
N GLY A 466 37.41 15.30 -8.26
CA GLY A 466 36.73 16.24 -7.37
C GLY A 466 35.32 15.77 -7.02
N LEU A 467 34.99 15.76 -5.73
CA LEU A 467 33.64 15.49 -5.23
C LEU A 467 32.87 16.82 -5.19
N THR A 468 31.68 16.87 -5.79
CA THR A 468 30.82 18.05 -5.75
C THR A 468 29.49 17.69 -5.10
N LEU A 469 29.09 18.48 -4.09
CA LEU A 469 27.72 18.49 -3.57
C LEU A 469 26.87 19.33 -4.53
N ARG A 470 26.10 18.66 -5.39
CA ARG A 470 25.22 19.32 -6.34
C ARG A 470 24.04 19.95 -5.64
N GLN A 471 23.34 19.18 -4.81
CA GLN A 471 22.12 19.66 -4.16
C GLN A 471 21.84 18.86 -2.88
N VAL A 472 21.22 19.51 -1.90
CA VAL A 472 20.58 18.83 -0.76
C VAL A 472 19.07 18.81 -0.99
N GLU A 473 18.43 17.67 -0.75
CA GLU A 473 16.99 17.48 -1.00
C GLU A 473 16.17 17.46 0.30
N GLU A 474 14.92 17.89 0.21
CA GLU A 474 14.01 17.92 1.37
C GLU A 474 13.64 16.51 1.84
N THR A 475 13.31 16.38 3.12
CA THR A 475 12.82 15.14 3.71
C THR A 475 11.37 15.28 4.15
N THR A 476 10.78 14.15 4.57
CA THR A 476 9.45 14.13 5.18
C THR A 476 9.36 14.94 6.48
N LEU A 477 10.49 15.21 7.14
CA LEU A 477 10.55 15.95 8.41
C LEU A 477 11.20 17.33 8.29
N LEU A 478 12.17 17.47 7.40
CA LEU A 478 13.01 18.64 7.30
C LEU A 478 12.88 19.25 5.91
N ARG A 479 12.51 20.53 5.87
CA ARG A 479 12.54 21.35 4.65
C ARG A 479 13.53 22.49 4.83
N GLU A 480 13.93 23.09 3.73
CA GLU A 480 14.85 24.23 3.74
C GLU A 480 14.23 25.42 4.50
N ASP A 481 15.06 26.07 5.32
CA ASP A 481 14.76 27.41 5.86
C ASP A 481 15.17 28.47 4.83
N PRO A 482 14.24 29.23 4.23
CA PRO A 482 14.58 30.28 3.27
C PRO A 482 15.51 31.36 3.84
N ALA A 483 15.57 31.51 5.17
CA ALA A 483 16.50 32.43 5.82
C ALA A 483 17.95 31.92 5.86
N ARG A 484 18.16 30.62 5.68
CA ARG A 484 19.47 29.94 5.66
C ARG A 484 19.44 28.80 4.64
N PRO A 485 19.55 29.13 3.33
CA PRO A 485 19.44 28.15 2.25
C PRO A 485 20.56 27.12 2.28
N TRP A 486 20.29 25.95 1.72
CA TRP A 486 21.21 24.83 1.63
C TRP A 486 22.27 25.08 0.53
N PRO A 487 23.46 24.49 0.68
CA PRO A 487 24.52 24.58 -0.33
C PRO A 487 24.08 23.88 -1.62
N ASP A 488 24.35 24.56 -2.74
CA ASP A 488 24.08 24.11 -4.11
C ASP A 488 25.36 24.28 -4.95
N GLY A 489 25.78 23.20 -5.62
CA GLY A 489 26.94 23.18 -6.50
C GLY A 489 28.30 23.41 -5.82
N VAL A 490 28.48 22.98 -4.57
CA VAL A 490 29.70 23.24 -3.79
C VAL A 490 30.72 22.11 -3.93
N PRO A 491 31.98 22.38 -4.30
CA PRO A 491 33.03 21.36 -4.31
C PRO A 491 33.43 20.98 -2.88
N ILE A 492 33.55 19.68 -2.62
CA ILE A 492 33.96 19.12 -1.34
C ILE A 492 35.47 18.80 -1.40
N PRO A 493 36.30 19.42 -0.54
CA PRO A 493 37.74 19.18 -0.52
C PRO A 493 38.06 17.80 0.05
N ALA A 494 39.06 17.14 -0.55
CA ALA A 494 39.55 15.83 -0.13
C ALA A 494 40.60 15.91 1.00
N ASP A 495 41.20 17.09 1.21
CA ASP A 495 42.39 17.30 2.04
C ASP A 495 42.10 17.90 3.42
N ARG A 496 40.90 18.47 3.61
CA ARG A 496 40.51 19.14 4.86
C ARG A 496 39.05 18.89 5.21
N PRO A 497 38.72 18.86 6.50
CA PRO A 497 37.33 18.78 6.92
C PRO A 497 36.57 20.06 6.56
N GLU A 498 35.31 19.90 6.19
CA GLU A 498 34.40 21.00 5.91
C GLU A 498 33.06 20.77 6.61
N VAL A 499 32.38 21.85 6.96
CA VAL A 499 31.08 21.82 7.64
C VAL A 499 30.08 22.62 6.82
N PHE A 500 29.03 21.93 6.38
CA PHE A 500 27.90 22.53 5.69
C PHE A 500 26.78 22.77 6.69
N GLU A 501 26.33 24.01 6.82
CA GLU A 501 25.20 24.36 7.68
C GLU A 501 23.91 24.36 6.87
N LEU A 502 22.97 23.51 7.25
CA LEU A 502 21.67 23.36 6.63
C LEU A 502 20.62 23.98 7.55
N GLY A 503 20.07 25.14 7.17
CA GLY A 503 18.94 25.73 7.88
C GLY A 503 17.68 24.89 7.65
N VAL A 504 17.04 24.43 8.72
CA VAL A 504 15.89 23.53 8.62
C VAL A 504 14.66 24.05 9.34
N LEU A 505 13.50 23.80 8.73
CA LEU A 505 12.18 23.98 9.32
C LEU A 505 11.45 22.63 9.32
N PRO A 506 10.47 22.40 10.22
CA PRO A 506 9.59 21.25 10.08
C PRO A 506 8.86 21.29 8.74
N ALA A 507 8.99 20.22 7.96
CA ALA A 507 8.33 20.08 6.66
C ALA A 507 6.81 19.98 6.83
N ARG A 508 6.37 19.23 7.84
CA ARG A 508 4.96 18.98 8.19
C ARG A 508 4.80 18.83 9.70
N CYS A 509 3.64 19.23 10.21
CA CYS A 509 3.33 19.26 11.66
C CYS A 509 2.12 18.39 12.03
N ASP A 510 1.80 17.38 11.24
CA ASP A 510 0.74 16.43 11.57
C ASP A 510 1.30 15.21 12.33
N ALA A 511 0.45 14.56 13.12
CA ALA A 511 0.84 13.42 13.95
C ALA A 511 1.39 12.23 13.13
N HIS A 512 1.06 12.11 11.84
CA HIS A 512 1.60 11.04 10.99
C HIS A 512 3.06 11.30 10.59
N ALA A 513 3.48 12.56 10.50
CA ALA A 513 4.86 12.92 10.16
C ALA A 513 5.89 12.25 11.07
N LEU A 514 5.63 12.23 12.38
CA LEU A 514 6.52 11.62 13.38
C LEU A 514 6.22 10.14 13.62
N ALA A 515 4.94 9.73 13.53
CA ALA A 515 4.53 8.36 13.85
C ALA A 515 4.88 7.35 12.73
N GLU A 516 4.99 7.82 11.49
CA GLU A 516 5.30 6.99 10.31
C GLU A 516 6.66 7.33 9.69
N ASP A 517 7.51 8.09 10.40
CA ASP A 517 8.82 8.44 9.84
C ASP A 517 9.74 7.22 9.79
N LYS A 518 10.05 6.80 8.57
CA LYS A 518 11.00 5.71 8.31
C LYS A 518 12.27 6.19 7.59
N LEU A 519 12.28 7.42 7.05
CA LEU A 519 13.38 7.97 6.25
C LEU A 519 13.64 9.47 6.46
N GLY A 520 12.79 10.20 7.19
CA GLY A 520 12.84 11.66 7.29
C GLY A 520 14.07 12.22 8.02
N THR A 521 14.80 11.37 8.72
CA THR A 521 16.09 11.70 9.34
C THR A 521 17.30 11.40 8.44
N ARG A 522 17.13 10.69 7.32
CA ARG A 522 18.19 10.43 6.33
C ARG A 522 18.21 11.56 5.32
N ILE A 523 19.31 12.31 5.26
CA ILE A 523 19.42 13.51 4.40
C ILE A 523 19.83 13.08 2.99
N PRO A 524 18.99 13.26 1.95
CA PRO A 524 19.37 12.99 0.58
C PRO A 524 20.26 14.11 0.03
N VAL A 525 21.40 13.73 -0.55
CA VAL A 525 22.35 14.62 -1.19
C VAL A 525 22.67 14.14 -2.60
N GLN A 526 22.58 15.03 -3.58
CA GLN A 526 23.07 14.78 -4.92
C GLN A 526 24.57 15.02 -4.97
N LEU A 527 25.32 13.98 -5.33
CA LEU A 527 26.77 14.01 -5.41
C LEU A 527 27.21 13.77 -6.85
N GLU A 528 28.34 14.38 -7.20
CA GLU A 528 29.06 14.08 -8.42
C GLU A 528 30.53 13.79 -8.10
N VAL A 529 31.05 12.67 -8.57
CA VAL A 529 32.44 12.25 -8.37
C VAL A 529 32.89 11.35 -9.52
N GLY A 530 34.01 11.68 -10.15
CA GLY A 530 34.63 10.85 -11.19
C GLY A 530 33.71 10.60 -12.40
N GLY A 531 32.90 11.60 -12.78
CA GLY A 531 31.94 11.50 -13.88
C GLY A 531 30.65 10.72 -13.55
N ARG A 532 30.49 10.24 -12.32
CA ARG A 532 29.24 9.63 -11.82
C ARG A 532 28.46 10.67 -11.05
N SER A 533 27.15 10.72 -11.25
CA SER A 533 26.23 11.60 -10.52
C SER A 533 25.01 10.83 -10.04
N GLY A 534 24.49 11.17 -8.87
CA GLY A 534 23.27 10.57 -8.33
C GLY A 534 22.99 10.97 -6.89
N THR A 535 21.91 10.44 -6.33
CA THR A 535 21.47 10.76 -4.97
C THR A 535 21.98 9.72 -3.98
N VAL A 536 22.64 10.18 -2.92
CA VAL A 536 23.07 9.39 -1.78
C VAL A 536 22.30 9.84 -0.55
N ARG A 537 21.77 8.90 0.23
CA ARG A 537 21.16 9.21 1.53
C ARG A 537 22.21 9.10 2.61
N LEU A 538 22.44 10.19 3.35
CA LEU A 538 23.38 10.20 4.47
C LEU A 538 22.76 9.49 5.66
N GLU A 539 23.45 8.46 6.17
CA GLU A 539 22.97 7.73 7.34
C GLU A 539 23.25 8.51 8.63
N PRO A 540 22.22 8.86 9.41
CA PRO A 540 22.38 9.62 10.63
C PRO A 540 22.82 8.73 11.79
N ALA A 541 23.51 9.35 12.76
CA ALA A 541 23.69 8.72 14.07
C ALA A 541 22.35 8.61 14.82
N PRO A 542 22.18 7.65 15.75
CA PRO A 542 20.96 7.54 16.57
C PRO A 542 20.64 8.83 17.33
N GLU A 543 21.67 9.55 17.78
CA GLU A 543 21.56 10.82 18.49
C GLU A 543 20.97 11.91 17.60
N PHE A 544 21.40 11.98 16.33
CA PHE A 544 20.84 12.90 15.33
C PHE A 544 19.35 12.63 15.13
N THR A 545 19.00 11.36 14.93
CA THR A 545 17.61 10.93 14.73
C THR A 545 16.74 11.36 15.90
N ALA A 546 17.19 11.13 17.14
CA ALA A 546 16.48 11.56 18.34
C ALA A 546 16.33 13.08 18.43
N ALA A 547 17.38 13.83 18.07
CA ALA A 547 17.38 15.29 18.11
C ALA A 547 16.44 15.90 17.06
N VAL A 548 16.37 15.36 15.84
CA VAL A 548 15.41 15.77 14.81
C VAL A 548 13.97 15.53 15.28
N TYR A 549 13.66 14.35 15.82
CA TYR A 549 12.32 14.06 16.34
C TYR A 549 11.92 14.98 17.50
N ALA A 550 12.85 15.31 18.40
CA ALA A 550 12.61 16.23 19.49
C ALA A 550 12.31 17.64 18.96
N PHE A 551 13.15 18.14 18.05
CA PHE A 551 12.97 19.43 17.40
C PHE A 551 11.61 19.55 16.69
N VAL A 552 11.26 18.59 15.83
CA VAL A 552 10.00 18.63 15.08
C VAL A 552 8.80 18.61 16.02
N ARG A 553 8.83 17.77 17.06
CA ARG A 553 7.75 17.69 18.06
C ARG A 553 7.56 19.01 18.79
N GLU A 554 8.64 19.64 19.23
CA GLU A 554 8.60 20.90 19.97
C GLU A 554 8.17 22.08 19.09
N ALA A 555 8.77 22.21 17.92
CA ALA A 555 8.46 23.25 16.95
C ALA A 555 6.99 23.19 16.49
N CYS A 556 6.45 21.99 16.29
CA CYS A 556 5.06 21.81 15.89
C CYS A 556 4.06 22.01 17.06
N ALA A 557 4.40 21.63 18.29
CA ALA A 557 3.56 21.88 19.46
C ALA A 557 3.36 23.39 19.74
N LEU A 558 4.39 24.21 19.50
CA LEU A 558 4.30 25.67 19.63
C LEU A 558 3.42 26.31 18.54
N ARG A 559 3.28 25.64 17.40
CA ARG A 559 2.47 26.09 16.26
C ARG A 559 0.98 25.93 16.54
N ASP A 560 0.60 24.85 17.22
CA ASP A 560 -0.79 24.59 17.63
C ASP A 560 -1.25 25.51 18.77
N GLN A 561 -0.34 26.03 19.60
CA GLN A 561 -0.67 27.01 20.66
C GLN A 561 -0.91 28.43 20.14
N CYS A 562 -0.53 28.73 18.89
CA CYS A 562 -0.74 30.04 18.26
C CYS A 562 -2.00 30.08 17.36
N ARG A 563 -2.74 28.97 17.25
CA ARG A 563 -4.06 28.89 16.61
C ARG A 563 -5.15 28.98 17.67
#